data_AF-A0A1S8WIE0-F1
#
_entry.id   AF-A0A1S8WIE0-F1
#
_cell.length_a   1.000
_cell.length_b   1.000
_cell.length_c   1.000
_cell.angle_alpha   90.00
_cell.angle_beta   90.00
_cell.angle_gamma   90.00
#
_symmetry.space_group_name_H-M   'P 1'
#
loop_
_entity.id
_entity.type
_entity.pdbx_description
1 polymer ?
#
loop_
_entity_poly.entity_id
_entity_poly.type
_entity_poly.pdbx_seq_one_letter_code
_entity_poly.pdbx_strand_id
1 'polypeptide(L)'
;MGVFTSLAALIIVQFAALLTFLVICETFLVFFVVAVTASRRQDIFETVSSYVIRYYADNTSQASMDQLQNQLKCCGVSTHSDYISKVPETCLDQNRVTYTRFAADSLLKKISKEAIHFKEI
;
A
#
# COMPACT_ATOMS: atom_id res chain seq x y z
N MET A 1 -29.91 -47.31 13.75
CA MET A 1 -28.57 -46.99 13.21
C MET A 1 -28.63 -46.14 11.92
N GLY A 2 -29.57 -46.36 10.99
CA GLY A 2 -29.64 -45.62 9.72
C GLY A 2 -30.05 -44.12 9.76
N VAL A 3 -30.72 -43.67 10.82
CA VAL A 3 -31.14 -42.24 10.96
C VAL A 3 -29.97 -41.34 11.38
N PHE A 4 -29.07 -41.86 12.23
CA PHE A 4 -27.88 -41.14 12.68
C PHE A 4 -26.87 -40.92 11.54
N THR A 5 -26.73 -41.87 10.64
CA THR A 5 -25.85 -41.76 9.47
C THR A 5 -26.36 -40.74 8.44
N SER A 6 -27.69 -40.65 8.25
CA SER A 6 -28.30 -39.61 7.38
C SER A 6 -28.18 -38.20 7.94
N LEU A 7 -28.35 -38.01 9.26
CA LEU A 7 -28.16 -36.72 9.92
C LEU A 7 -26.70 -36.25 9.88
N ALA A 8 -25.76 -37.17 10.15
CA ALA A 8 -24.33 -36.87 10.07
C ALA A 8 -23.91 -36.45 8.65
N ALA A 9 -24.41 -37.14 7.62
CA ALA A 9 -24.14 -36.78 6.23
C ALA A 9 -24.66 -35.37 5.86
N LEU A 10 -25.84 -34.98 6.34
CA LEU A 10 -26.41 -33.66 6.07
C LEU A 10 -25.58 -32.53 6.67
N ILE A 11 -25.12 -32.71 7.92
CA ILE A 11 -24.28 -31.74 8.63
C ILE A 11 -22.94 -31.56 7.91
N ILE A 12 -22.32 -32.66 7.46
CA ILE A 12 -21.05 -32.61 6.73
C ILE A 12 -21.20 -31.85 5.41
N VAL A 13 -22.28 -32.08 4.65
CA VAL A 13 -22.52 -31.37 3.37
C VAL A 13 -22.71 -29.88 3.59
N GLN A 14 -23.46 -29.46 4.62
CA GLN A 14 -23.67 -28.04 4.91
C GLN A 14 -22.38 -27.35 5.37
N PHE A 15 -21.61 -28.02 6.22
CA PHE A 15 -20.32 -27.50 6.65
C PHE A 15 -19.34 -27.38 5.49
N ALA A 16 -19.28 -28.38 4.60
CA ALA A 16 -18.45 -28.34 3.40
C ALA A 16 -18.88 -27.20 2.44
N ALA A 17 -20.18 -26.97 2.26
CA ALA A 17 -20.70 -25.86 1.46
C ALA A 17 -20.33 -24.50 2.06
N LEU A 18 -20.46 -24.33 3.38
CA LEU A 18 -20.05 -23.12 4.09
C LEU A 18 -18.54 -22.86 3.97
N LEU A 19 -17.71 -23.89 4.16
CA LEU A 19 -16.26 -23.76 3.99
C LEU A 19 -15.88 -23.38 2.56
N THR A 20 -16.53 -24.00 1.55
CA THR A 20 -16.28 -23.68 0.14
C THR A 20 -16.65 -22.22 -0.15
N PHE A 21 -17.78 -21.75 0.37
CA PHE A 21 -18.19 -20.35 0.24
C PHE A 21 -17.18 -19.40 0.90
N LEU A 22 -16.70 -19.70 2.11
CA LEU A 22 -15.70 -18.89 2.80
C LEU A 22 -14.38 -18.82 2.02
N VAL A 23 -13.90 -19.94 1.47
CA VAL A 23 -12.69 -19.97 0.63
C VAL A 23 -12.87 -19.13 -0.64
N ILE A 24 -14.05 -19.20 -1.27
CA ILE A 24 -14.37 -18.36 -2.43
C ILE A 24 -14.33 -16.87 -2.02
N CYS A 25 -14.97 -16.49 -0.92
CA CYS A 25 -14.93 -15.10 -0.43
C CYS A 25 -13.51 -14.62 -0.15
N GLU A 26 -12.68 -15.42 0.52
CA GLU A 26 -11.29 -15.06 0.82
C GLU A 26 -10.47 -14.86 -0.46
N THR A 27 -10.58 -15.78 -1.42
CA THR A 27 -9.84 -15.68 -2.70
C THR A 27 -10.29 -14.47 -3.52
N PHE A 28 -11.58 -14.15 -3.56
CA PHE A 28 -12.08 -12.93 -4.20
C PHE A 28 -11.57 -11.67 -3.52
N LEU A 29 -11.57 -11.61 -2.18
CA LEU A 29 -11.05 -10.46 -1.44
C LEU A 29 -9.55 -10.26 -1.68
N VAL A 30 -8.77 -11.34 -1.68
CA VAL A 30 -7.32 -11.28 -1.99
C VAL A 30 -7.11 -10.75 -3.41
N PHE A 31 -7.83 -11.29 -4.40
CA PHE A 31 -7.73 -10.82 -5.78
C PHE A 31 -8.10 -9.34 -5.92
N PHE A 32 -9.20 -8.91 -5.28
CA PHE A 32 -9.65 -7.52 -5.31
C PHE A 32 -8.61 -6.57 -4.70
N VAL A 33 -8.04 -6.92 -3.54
CA VAL A 33 -6.99 -6.13 -2.89
C VAL A 33 -5.75 -6.01 -3.79
N VAL A 34 -5.33 -7.10 -4.43
CA VAL A 34 -4.18 -7.09 -5.36
C VAL A 34 -4.48 -6.21 -6.58
N ALA A 35 -5.67 -6.32 -7.17
CA ALA A 35 -6.05 -5.51 -8.33
C ALA A 35 -6.07 -4.01 -7.98
N VAL A 36 -6.70 -3.63 -6.85
CA VAL A 36 -6.75 -2.23 -6.40
C VAL A 36 -5.36 -1.70 -6.06
N THR A 37 -4.52 -2.46 -5.36
CA THR A 37 -3.15 -2.03 -5.02
C THR A 37 -2.28 -1.84 -6.26
N ALA A 38 -2.45 -2.66 -7.30
CA ALA A 38 -1.78 -2.51 -8.58
C ALA A 38 -2.17 -1.20 -9.28
N SER A 39 -3.46 -0.86 -9.34
CA SER A 39 -3.93 0.41 -9.91
C SER A 39 -3.45 1.61 -9.10
N ARG A 40 -3.56 1.55 -7.77
CA ARG A 40 -3.11 2.63 -6.87
C ARG A 40 -1.62 2.91 -6.99
N ARG A 41 -0.81 1.90 -7.32
CA ARG A 41 0.63 2.07 -7.54
C ARG A 41 0.89 3.10 -8.63
N GLN A 42 0.29 2.95 -9.80
CA GLN A 42 0.50 3.90 -10.90
C GLN A 42 0.04 5.32 -10.53
N ASP A 43 -1.16 5.45 -9.97
CA ASP A 43 -1.71 6.74 -9.54
C ASP A 43 -0.80 7.46 -8.53
N ILE A 44 -0.27 6.72 -7.54
CA ILE A 44 0.64 7.25 -6.52
C ILE A 44 1.97 7.66 -7.16
N PHE A 45 2.52 6.85 -8.06
CA PHE A 45 3.75 7.21 -8.77
C PHE A 45 3.58 8.50 -9.59
N GLU A 46 2.50 8.64 -10.34
CA GLU A 46 2.20 9.85 -11.12
C GLU A 46 1.99 11.08 -10.23
N THR A 47 1.23 10.90 -9.15
CA THR A 47 0.94 11.97 -8.19
C THR A 47 2.22 12.49 -7.52
N VAL A 48 3.03 11.59 -6.97
CA VAL A 48 4.32 11.94 -6.32
C VAL A 48 5.28 12.55 -7.36
N SER A 49 5.28 12.05 -8.59
CA SER A 49 6.08 12.62 -9.69
C SER A 49 5.70 14.07 -9.99
N SER A 50 4.41 14.36 -10.11
CA SER A 50 3.89 15.72 -10.31
C SER A 50 4.33 16.67 -9.18
N TYR A 51 4.27 16.21 -7.93
CA TYR A 51 4.71 17.00 -6.78
C TYR A 51 6.22 17.24 -6.74
N VAL A 52 7.05 16.26 -7.14
CA VAL A 52 8.51 16.43 -7.20
C VAL A 52 8.91 17.40 -8.32
N ILE A 53 8.30 17.29 -9.51
CA ILE A 53 8.55 18.22 -10.63
C ILE A 53 8.18 19.66 -10.23
N ARG A 54 7.08 19.83 -9.50
CA ARG A 54 6.59 21.14 -9.07
C ARG A 54 7.15 21.60 -7.73
N TYR A 55 8.07 20.85 -7.13
CA TYR A 55 8.58 21.11 -5.77
C TYR A 55 9.12 22.54 -5.61
N TYR A 56 9.86 23.04 -6.60
CA TYR A 56 10.43 24.39 -6.59
C TYR A 56 9.53 25.45 -7.26
N ALA A 57 8.42 25.03 -7.86
CA ALA A 57 7.49 25.91 -8.57
C ALA A 57 6.29 26.31 -7.71
N ASP A 58 5.93 25.50 -6.72
CA ASP A 58 4.73 25.68 -5.91
C ASP A 58 4.97 25.30 -4.45
N ASN A 59 4.61 26.22 -3.55
CA ASN A 59 4.75 26.06 -2.10
C ASN A 59 3.89 24.91 -1.56
N THR A 60 2.75 24.60 -2.18
CA THR A 60 1.89 23.50 -1.70
C THR A 60 2.51 22.14 -2.01
N SER A 61 3.13 22.02 -3.18
CA SER A 61 3.90 20.84 -3.59
C SER A 61 5.13 20.65 -2.71
N GLN A 62 5.81 21.75 -2.38
CA GLN A 62 6.94 21.74 -1.44
C GLN A 62 6.53 21.22 -0.07
N ALA A 63 5.52 21.83 0.55
CA ALA A 63 5.04 21.45 1.88
C ALA A 63 4.57 19.98 1.94
N SER A 64 3.86 19.53 0.90
CA SER A 64 3.35 18.16 0.82
C SER A 64 4.50 17.14 0.72
N MET A 65 5.51 17.41 -0.11
CA MET A 65 6.69 16.55 -0.22
C MET A 65 7.55 16.58 1.04
N ASP A 66 7.71 17.74 1.68
CA ASP A 66 8.47 17.86 2.93
C ASP A 66 7.81 17.07 4.07
N GLN A 67 6.48 17.14 4.19
CA GLN A 67 5.73 16.30 5.12
C GLN A 67 5.92 14.82 4.81
N LEU A 68 5.80 14.45 3.55
CA LEU A 68 5.93 13.06 3.10
C LEU A 68 7.32 12.49 3.43
N GLN A 69 8.38 13.23 3.10
CA GLN A 69 9.77 12.84 3.33
C GLN A 69 10.09 12.73 4.82
N ASN A 70 9.60 13.67 5.63
CA ASN A 70 9.79 13.63 7.08
C ASN A 70 9.11 12.41 7.72
N GLN A 71 7.89 12.07 7.28
CA GLN A 71 7.12 10.96 7.82
C GLN A 71 7.63 9.59 7.36
N LEU A 72 8.05 9.48 6.10
CA LEU A 72 8.41 8.20 5.48
C LEU A 72 9.93 7.96 5.39
N LYS A 73 10.75 8.97 5.69
CA LYS A 73 12.22 8.88 5.61
C LYS A 73 12.65 8.38 4.22
N CYS A 74 12.17 9.09 3.20
CA CYS A 74 12.35 8.77 1.79
C CYS A 74 12.86 9.98 1.00
N CYS A 75 13.36 9.76 -0.21
CA CYS A 75 13.78 10.83 -1.10
C CYS A 75 13.43 10.56 -2.57
N GLY A 76 12.83 11.57 -3.21
CA GLY A 76 12.44 11.50 -4.62
C GLY A 76 11.32 10.49 -4.91
N VAL A 77 10.94 10.39 -6.19
CA VAL A 77 9.92 9.45 -6.67
C VAL A 77 10.51 8.07 -6.82
N SER A 78 11.71 8.01 -7.40
CA SER A 78 12.49 6.80 -7.70
C SER A 78 14.00 7.01 -7.52
N THR A 79 14.46 8.25 -7.43
CA THR A 79 15.84 8.59 -7.11
C THR A 79 15.94 10.00 -6.54
N HIS A 80 16.97 10.27 -5.76
CA HIS A 80 17.29 11.61 -5.27
C HIS A 80 17.62 12.59 -6.40
N SER A 81 18.05 12.09 -7.57
CA SER A 81 18.29 12.89 -8.77
C SER A 81 17.00 13.36 -9.47
N ASP A 82 15.82 12.97 -8.97
CA ASP A 82 14.54 13.50 -9.46
C ASP A 82 14.42 15.02 -9.17
N TYR A 83 15.22 15.54 -8.23
CA TYR A 83 15.34 16.98 -7.98
C TYR A 83 16.37 17.62 -8.91
N ILE A 84 15.90 18.51 -9.80
CA ILE A 84 16.73 19.17 -10.83
C ILE A 84 17.82 20.08 -10.22
N SER A 85 17.54 20.73 -9.09
CA SER A 85 18.44 21.74 -8.52
C SER A 85 19.23 21.21 -7.33
N LYS A 86 18.58 21.10 -6.17
CA LYS A 86 19.16 20.63 -4.92
C LYS A 86 18.24 19.58 -4.31
N VAL A 87 18.81 18.61 -3.61
CA VAL A 87 18.02 17.69 -2.81
C VAL A 87 17.50 18.42 -1.56
N PRO A 88 16.21 18.31 -1.21
CA PRO A 88 15.64 18.92 0.00
C PRO A 88 16.37 18.51 1.28
N GLU A 89 16.39 19.37 2.30
CA GLU A 89 16.98 18.98 3.61
C GLU A 89 16.17 17.88 4.31
N THR A 90 14.86 17.83 4.05
CA THR A 90 13.91 16.80 4.50
C THR A 90 14.22 15.40 3.94
N CYS A 91 15.02 15.31 2.87
CA CYS A 91 15.55 14.08 2.30
C CYS A 91 16.82 13.55 3.00
N LEU A 92 17.40 14.28 3.94
CA LEU A 92 18.67 13.95 4.58
C LEU A 92 18.44 13.29 5.95
N ASP A 93 19.29 12.33 6.29
CA ASP A 93 19.41 11.76 7.63
C ASP A 93 20.27 12.64 8.54
N GLN A 94 20.36 12.30 9.84
CA GLN A 94 21.16 13.01 10.85
C GLN A 94 22.63 13.19 10.42
N ASN A 95 23.17 12.22 9.68
CA ASN A 95 24.53 12.27 9.13
C ASN A 95 24.63 12.99 7.78
N ARG A 96 23.58 13.72 7.35
CA ARG A 96 23.48 14.41 6.04
C ARG A 96 23.64 13.47 4.84
N VAL A 97 23.20 12.23 4.98
CA VAL A 97 23.14 11.24 3.89
C VAL A 97 21.72 11.18 3.36
N THR A 98 21.55 11.15 2.04
CA THR A 98 20.22 11.08 1.42
C THR A 98 19.56 9.72 1.65
N TYR A 99 18.26 9.71 1.97
CA TYR A 99 17.50 8.47 2.09
C TYR A 99 17.50 7.68 0.78
N THR A 100 17.74 6.37 0.88
CA THR A 100 17.71 5.43 -0.26
C THR A 100 16.31 4.94 -0.60
N ARG A 101 15.33 5.18 0.28
CA ARG A 101 13.93 4.79 0.06
C ARG A 101 13.23 5.81 -0.83
N PHE A 102 12.36 5.32 -1.70
CA PHE A 102 11.60 6.15 -2.62
C PHE A 102 10.22 6.50 -2.04
N ALA A 103 9.74 7.71 -2.30
CA ALA A 103 8.51 8.22 -1.72
C ALA A 103 7.29 7.41 -2.18
N ALA A 104 7.18 7.11 -3.47
CA ALA A 104 6.06 6.33 -4.01
C ALA A 104 5.98 4.91 -3.42
N ASP A 105 7.11 4.19 -3.35
CA ASP A 105 7.17 2.83 -2.76
C ASP A 105 6.91 2.83 -1.25
N SER A 106 7.45 3.82 -0.53
CA SER A 106 7.26 3.96 0.91
C SER A 106 5.81 4.28 1.28
N LEU A 107 5.15 5.12 0.47
CA LEU A 107 3.77 5.50 0.64
C LEU A 107 2.83 4.31 0.37
N LEU A 108 3.10 3.55 -0.69
CA LEU A 108 2.39 2.29 -0.98
C LEU A 108 2.53 1.26 0.14
N LYS A 109 3.75 1.08 0.68
CA LYS A 109 3.98 0.18 1.81
C LYS A 109 3.23 0.64 3.06
N LYS A 110 3.14 1.95 3.30
CA LYS A 110 2.37 2.48 4.43
C LYS A 110 0.88 2.20 4.25
N ILE A 111 0.30 2.56 3.10
CA ILE A 111 -1.13 2.30 2.80
C ILE A 111 -1.45 0.81 2.88
N SER A 112 -0.58 -0.05 2.33
CA SER A 112 -0.77 -1.50 2.36
C SER A 112 -0.78 -2.04 3.79
N LYS A 113 0.11 -1.55 4.67
CA LYS A 113 0.12 -1.96 6.08
C LYS A 113 -1.15 -1.55 6.83
N GLU A 114 -1.60 -0.31 6.64
CA GLU A 114 -2.84 0.20 7.25
C GLU A 114 -4.07 -0.60 6.77
N ALA A 115 -4.12 -0.94 5.48
CA ALA A 115 -5.19 -1.76 4.90
C ALA A 115 -5.19 -3.20 5.43
N ILE A 116 -4.02 -3.79 5.72
CA ILE A 116 -3.91 -5.12 6.32
C ILE A 116 -4.33 -5.08 7.80
N HIS A 117 -3.97 -4.03 8.53
CA HIS A 117 -4.39 -3.86 9.92
C HIS A 117 -5.92 -3.78 10.05
N PHE A 118 -6.63 -3.24 9.06
CA PHE A 118 -8.10 -3.27 9.02
C PHE A 118 -8.70 -4.67 8.80
N LYS A 119 -7.91 -5.63 8.27
CA LYS A 119 -8.36 -7.02 8.08
C LYS A 119 -8.22 -7.87 9.35
N GLU A 120 -7.41 -7.43 10.33
CA GLU A 120 -7.18 -8.13 11.60
C GLU A 120 -8.02 -7.60 12.79
N ILE A 121 -8.85 -6.56 12.56
CA ILE A 121 -9.86 -6.06 13.52
C ILE A 121 -11.23 -6.57 13.08
#